data_AF-A0A3Q0NEN5-F1
#
_entry.id   AF-A0A3Q0NEN5-F1
#
_cell.length_a   1.000
_cell.length_b   1.000
_cell.length_c   1.000
_cell.angle_alpha   90.00
_cell.angle_beta   90.00
_cell.angle_gamma   90.00
#
_symmetry.space_group_name_H-M   'P 1'
#
loop_
_entity.id
_entity.type
_entity.pdbx_description
1 polymer ?
#
loop_
_entity_poly.entity_id
_entity_poly.type
_entity_poly.pdbx_seq_one_letter_code
_entity_poly.pdbx_strand_id
1 'polypeptide(L)'
;MERNEVLKKVEAAMPNARFKHTLGVEKAAVELAEHYHMDVEKARITALLHDYAKYYDDDKARKIIEDEGYDPRLLSFHHSLWHAPVGAYLAEKEFGITDTEILEAIRLHTTGSATMSDFDKLIYLADYTEQGRTFPGVYKARRLALKSLDEAMLFALSNTITHLVKKQQLVFPDTLDAYNYFVNLNLEGDY
;
A
#
# COMPACT_ATOMS: atom_id res chain seq x y z
N MET A 1 4.44 20.33 -5.51
CA MET A 1 5.82 19.81 -5.41
C MET A 1 6.12 19.11 -6.73
N GLU A 2 7.28 19.37 -7.32
CA GLU A 2 7.63 18.79 -8.63
C GLU A 2 8.03 17.32 -8.48
N ARG A 3 7.50 16.44 -9.34
CA ARG A 3 7.80 14.99 -9.33
C ARG A 3 9.29 14.68 -9.25
N ASN A 4 10.11 15.46 -9.94
CA ASN A 4 11.56 15.27 -9.98
C ASN A 4 12.26 15.51 -8.63
N GLU A 5 11.70 16.37 -7.78
CA GLU A 5 12.22 16.62 -6.43
C GLU A 5 11.90 15.44 -5.51
N VAL A 6 10.69 14.90 -5.62
CA VAL A 6 10.26 13.69 -4.90
C VAL A 6 11.17 12.52 -5.25
N LEU A 7 11.36 12.28 -6.55
CA LEU A 7 12.14 11.16 -7.04
C LEU A 7 13.58 11.13 -6.52
N LYS A 8 14.26 12.28 -6.46
CA LYS A 8 15.64 12.33 -5.97
C LYS A 8 15.75 11.89 -4.51
N LYS A 9 14.81 12.33 -3.66
CA LYS A 9 14.77 11.91 -2.25
C LYS A 9 14.41 10.44 -2.12
N VAL A 10 13.41 9.99 -2.86
CA VAL A 10 12.96 8.59 -2.88
C VAL A 10 14.09 7.65 -3.32
N GLU A 11 14.78 7.96 -4.43
CA GLU A 11 15.92 7.16 -4.92
C GLU A 11 17.06 7.06 -3.91
N ALA A 12 17.35 8.16 -3.19
CA ALA A 12 18.41 8.18 -2.18
C ALA A 12 18.06 7.38 -0.90
N ALA A 13 16.77 7.17 -0.62
CA ALA A 13 16.30 6.51 0.59
C ALA A 13 16.26 4.98 0.50
N MET A 14 16.48 4.38 -0.68
CA MET A 14 16.27 2.96 -0.89
C MET A 14 17.25 2.34 -1.91
N PRO A 15 17.48 1.01 -1.85
CA PRO A 15 18.29 0.32 -2.86
C PRO A 15 17.66 0.39 -4.26
N ASN A 16 18.50 0.29 -5.30
CA ASN A 16 18.06 0.38 -6.70
C ASN A 16 16.91 -0.60 -7.06
N ALA A 17 16.92 -1.81 -6.49
CA ALA A 17 15.85 -2.77 -6.73
C ALA A 17 14.49 -2.30 -6.20
N ARG A 18 14.47 -1.66 -5.01
CA ARG A 18 13.25 -1.05 -4.46
C ARG A 18 12.83 0.15 -5.29
N PHE A 19 13.77 1.01 -5.68
CA PHE A 19 13.47 2.17 -6.50
C PHE A 19 12.81 1.78 -7.84
N LYS A 20 13.33 0.74 -8.50
CA LYS A 20 12.69 0.17 -9.71
C LYS A 20 11.27 -0.33 -9.45
N HIS A 21 11.05 -0.98 -8.31
CA HIS A 21 9.72 -1.38 -7.89
C HIS A 21 8.82 -0.15 -7.70
N THR A 22 9.26 0.89 -6.99
CA THR A 22 8.51 2.14 -6.82
C THR A 22 8.13 2.79 -8.15
N LEU A 23 9.02 2.82 -9.14
CA LEU A 23 8.69 3.28 -10.50
C LEU A 23 7.66 2.38 -11.21
N GLY A 24 7.71 1.07 -10.94
CA GLY A 24 6.70 0.11 -11.40
C GLY A 24 5.33 0.39 -10.78
N VAL A 25 5.28 0.64 -9.47
CA VAL A 25 4.06 1.00 -8.73
C VAL A 25 3.50 2.32 -9.24
N GLU A 26 4.35 3.33 -9.47
CA GLU A 26 3.94 4.61 -10.07
C GLU A 26 3.25 4.39 -11.42
N LYS A 27 3.86 3.58 -12.31
CA LYS A 27 3.26 3.28 -13.60
C LYS A 27 1.92 2.57 -13.45
N ALA A 28 1.83 1.55 -12.59
CA ALA A 28 0.59 0.81 -12.36
C ALA A 28 -0.52 1.69 -11.75
N ALA A 29 -0.17 2.57 -10.80
CA ALA A 29 -1.10 3.48 -10.17
C ALA A 29 -1.66 4.51 -11.16
N VAL A 30 -0.81 5.05 -12.05
CA VAL A 30 -1.25 5.95 -13.14
C VAL A 30 -2.20 5.22 -14.08
N GLU A 31 -1.86 4.01 -14.53
CA GLU A 31 -2.73 3.22 -15.42
C GLU A 31 -4.09 2.91 -14.77
N LEU A 32 -4.11 2.55 -13.48
CA LEU A 32 -5.36 2.32 -12.74
C LEU A 32 -6.15 3.61 -12.52
N ALA A 33 -5.49 4.74 -12.26
CA ALA A 33 -6.16 6.02 -12.04
C ALA A 33 -6.83 6.51 -13.31
N GLU A 34 -6.15 6.40 -14.45
CA GLU A 34 -6.74 6.69 -15.77
C GLU A 34 -7.96 5.79 -16.05
N HIS A 35 -7.84 4.49 -15.77
CA HIS A 35 -8.89 3.51 -16.00
C HIS A 35 -10.14 3.76 -15.15
N TYR A 36 -9.97 4.11 -13.88
CA TYR A 36 -11.08 4.39 -12.94
C TYR A 36 -11.45 5.89 -12.86
N HIS A 37 -10.91 6.73 -13.74
CA HIS A 37 -11.18 8.17 -13.79
C HIS A 37 -10.88 8.91 -12.46
N MET A 38 -9.79 8.53 -11.79
CA MET A 38 -9.28 9.17 -10.57
C MET A 38 -8.17 10.18 -10.87
N ASP A 39 -7.76 10.94 -9.86
CA ASP A 39 -6.67 11.91 -9.99
C ASP A 39 -5.32 11.21 -10.21
N VAL A 40 -4.81 11.33 -11.44
CA VAL A 40 -3.56 10.71 -11.90
C VAL A 40 -2.33 11.25 -11.17
N GLU A 41 -2.28 12.56 -10.91
CA GLU A 41 -1.12 13.16 -10.24
C GLU A 41 -1.11 12.84 -8.75
N LYS A 42 -2.29 12.76 -8.13
CA LYS A 42 -2.45 12.22 -6.78
C LYS A 42 -1.96 10.78 -6.69
N ALA A 43 -2.41 9.91 -7.60
CA ALA A 43 -1.98 8.51 -7.65
C ALA A 43 -0.46 8.38 -7.84
N ARG A 44 0.10 9.20 -8.73
CA ARG A 44 1.54 9.26 -9.01
C ARG A 44 2.36 9.59 -7.77
N ILE A 45 2.05 10.70 -7.08
CA ILE A 45 2.81 11.13 -5.89
C ILE A 45 2.67 10.11 -4.76
N THR A 46 1.48 9.57 -4.56
CA THR A 46 1.21 8.55 -3.54
C THR A 46 2.03 7.28 -3.80
N ALA A 47 2.03 6.79 -5.04
CA ALA A 47 2.81 5.63 -5.45
C ALA A 47 4.33 5.84 -5.34
N LEU A 48 4.84 7.06 -5.56
CA LEU A 48 6.26 7.37 -5.36
C LEU A 48 6.67 7.34 -3.88
N LEU A 49 5.73 7.65 -2.98
CA LEU A 49 5.99 7.79 -1.54
C LEU A 49 5.62 6.56 -0.71
N HIS A 50 4.81 5.63 -1.23
CA HIS A 50 4.26 4.51 -0.45
C HIS A 50 5.32 3.71 0.33
N ASP A 51 6.46 3.43 -0.30
CA ASP A 51 7.58 2.65 0.25
C ASP A 51 8.74 3.54 0.74
N TYR A 52 8.56 4.87 0.90
CA TYR A 52 9.63 5.79 1.27
C TYR A 52 10.34 5.40 2.58
N ALA A 53 9.57 4.91 3.56
CA ALA A 53 10.11 4.47 4.83
C ALA A 53 10.55 2.99 4.86
N LYS A 54 10.60 2.29 3.71
CA LYS A 54 10.86 0.84 3.65
C LYS A 54 12.20 0.42 4.23
N TYR A 55 13.19 1.31 4.13
CA TYR A 55 14.56 1.12 4.62
C TYR A 55 14.91 2.17 5.70
N TYR A 56 13.89 2.72 6.35
CA TYR A 56 14.07 3.63 7.46
C TYR A 56 14.64 2.89 8.68
N ASP A 57 15.29 3.64 9.57
CA ASP A 57 15.87 3.08 10.79
C ASP A 57 14.76 2.59 11.75
N ASP A 58 14.87 1.33 12.18
CA ASP A 58 13.84 0.67 12.99
C ASP A 58 13.64 1.32 14.36
N ASP A 59 14.71 1.83 14.99
CA ASP A 59 14.61 2.50 16.29
C ASP A 59 13.90 3.86 16.16
N LYS A 60 14.21 4.61 15.10
CA LYS A 60 13.49 5.86 14.79
C LYS A 60 12.04 5.59 14.37
N ALA A 61 11.78 4.53 13.59
CA ALA A 61 10.44 4.13 13.19
C ALA A 61 9.58 3.77 14.41
N ARG A 62 10.12 2.99 15.34
CA ARG A 62 9.46 2.67 16.62
C ARG A 62 9.13 3.94 17.40
N LYS A 63 10.10 4.86 17.53
CA LYS A 63 9.89 6.11 18.24
C LYS A 63 8.76 6.94 17.63
N ILE A 64 8.66 7.00 16.29
CA ILE A 64 7.56 7.68 15.60
C ILE A 64 6.21 6.99 15.93
N ILE A 65 6.16 5.65 15.90
CA ILE A 65 4.93 4.91 16.24
C ILE A 65 4.46 5.25 17.66
N GLU A 66 5.38 5.30 18.62
CA GLU A 66 5.09 5.61 20.02
C GLU A 66 4.69 7.08 20.21
N ASP A 67 5.48 8.02 19.67
CA ASP A 67 5.28 9.47 19.85
C ASP A 67 3.98 9.97 19.18
N GLU A 68 3.64 9.43 18.00
CA GLU A 68 2.43 9.81 17.25
C GLU A 68 1.17 9.05 17.71
N GLY A 69 1.30 8.13 18.66
CA GLY A 69 0.18 7.36 19.21
C GLY A 69 -0.47 6.42 18.19
N TYR A 70 0.32 5.89 17.26
CA TYR A 70 -0.15 4.85 16.34
C TYR A 70 -0.47 3.55 17.09
N ASP A 71 -1.20 2.65 16.42
CA ASP A 71 -1.66 1.40 17.03
C ASP A 71 -0.49 0.62 17.65
N PRO A 72 -0.45 0.47 19.00
CA PRO A 72 0.66 -0.18 19.69
C PRO A 72 0.77 -1.67 19.33
N ARG A 73 -0.29 -2.28 18.78
CA ARG A 73 -0.23 -3.65 18.25
C ARG A 73 0.88 -3.78 17.21
N LEU A 74 1.15 -2.76 16.39
CA LEU A 74 2.22 -2.78 15.37
C LEU A 74 3.57 -3.23 15.93
N LEU A 75 3.91 -2.82 17.16
CA LEU A 75 5.19 -3.15 17.80
C LEU A 75 5.30 -4.63 18.25
N SER A 76 4.18 -5.34 18.26
CA SER A 76 4.12 -6.79 18.55
C SER A 76 4.16 -7.66 17.29
N PHE A 77 4.21 -7.05 16.10
CA PHE A 77 4.29 -7.73 14.81
C PHE A 77 5.65 -7.45 14.14
N HIS A 78 5.87 -8.04 12.97
CA HIS A 78 7.12 -7.85 12.23
C HIS A 78 7.29 -6.37 11.81
N HIS A 79 8.50 -5.82 12.03
CA HIS A 79 8.84 -4.41 11.77
C HIS A 79 8.57 -3.95 10.33
N SER A 80 8.53 -4.89 9.38
CA SER A 80 8.14 -4.60 8.00
C SER A 80 6.74 -4.00 7.85
N LEU A 81 5.86 -4.03 8.86
CA LEU A 81 4.57 -3.33 8.81
C LEU A 81 4.71 -1.82 9.08
N TRP A 82 5.76 -1.39 9.78
CA TRP A 82 5.92 -0.03 10.30
C TRP A 82 6.12 1.01 9.20
N HIS A 83 6.74 0.61 8.08
CA HIS A 83 7.04 1.54 6.99
C HIS A 83 5.80 2.21 6.38
N ALA A 84 4.62 1.59 6.44
CA ALA A 84 3.40 2.21 5.89
C ALA A 84 2.96 3.43 6.73
N PRO A 85 2.65 3.29 8.04
CA PRO A 85 2.30 4.44 8.88
C PRO A 85 3.47 5.42 9.09
N VAL A 86 4.70 4.95 9.18
CA VAL A 86 5.89 5.83 9.25
C VAL A 86 6.11 6.55 7.93
N GLY A 87 5.88 5.89 6.79
CA GLY A 87 5.96 6.50 5.46
C GLY A 87 4.96 7.65 5.29
N ALA A 88 3.73 7.47 5.78
CA ALA A 88 2.73 8.55 5.79
C ALA A 88 3.19 9.74 6.65
N TYR A 89 3.73 9.47 7.84
CA TYR A 89 4.31 10.51 8.71
C TYR A 89 5.45 11.28 8.00
N LEU A 90 6.39 10.57 7.38
CA LEU A 90 7.51 11.20 6.69
C LEU A 90 7.07 11.95 5.42
N ALA A 91 6.05 11.46 4.70
CA ALA A 91 5.43 12.17 3.59
C ALA A 91 4.87 13.53 4.03
N GLU A 92 4.21 13.59 5.19
CA GLU A 92 3.76 14.85 5.75
C GLU A 92 4.95 15.76 6.14
N LYS A 93 5.88 15.26 6.96
CA LYS A 93 6.94 16.10 7.55
C LYS A 93 8.04 16.51 6.59
N GLU A 94 8.44 15.65 5.66
CA GLU A 94 9.62 15.88 4.79
C GLU A 94 9.26 16.34 3.37
N PHE A 95 8.02 16.10 2.94
CA PHE A 95 7.52 16.45 1.61
C PHE A 95 6.36 17.46 1.65
N GLY A 96 5.86 17.81 2.84
CA GLY A 96 4.79 18.79 3.00
C GLY A 96 3.45 18.31 2.44
N ILE A 97 3.24 16.99 2.35
CA ILE A 97 1.96 16.43 1.92
C ILE A 97 0.92 16.69 3.01
N THR A 98 -0.16 17.36 2.64
CA THR A 98 -1.29 17.69 3.53
C THR A 98 -2.61 17.07 3.07
N ASP A 99 -2.62 16.42 1.90
CA ASP A 99 -3.78 15.70 1.39
C ASP A 99 -3.95 14.41 2.20
N THR A 100 -5.03 14.34 2.97
CA THR A 100 -5.32 13.21 3.87
C THR A 100 -5.57 11.91 3.11
N GLU A 101 -6.09 11.98 1.87
CA GLU A 101 -6.32 10.79 1.04
C GLU A 101 -5.00 10.17 0.57
N ILE A 102 -3.99 11.00 0.25
CA ILE A 102 -2.62 10.53 -0.04
C ILE A 102 -2.01 9.85 1.20
N LEU A 103 -2.08 10.52 2.35
CA LEU A 103 -1.47 10.02 3.59
C LEU A 103 -2.11 8.72 4.04
N GLU A 104 -3.42 8.59 3.90
CA GLU A 104 -4.16 7.38 4.27
C GLU A 104 -3.85 6.22 3.32
N ALA A 105 -3.81 6.46 2.01
CA ALA A 105 -3.41 5.43 1.04
C ALA A 105 -2.00 4.90 1.31
N ILE A 106 -1.05 5.78 1.67
CA ILE A 106 0.29 5.36 2.10
C ILE A 106 0.21 4.55 3.41
N ARG A 107 -0.58 4.98 4.38
CA ARG A 107 -0.71 4.29 5.68
C ARG A 107 -1.26 2.87 5.53
N LEU A 108 -2.20 2.68 4.61
CA LEU A 108 -2.96 1.43 4.45
C LEU A 108 -2.37 0.47 3.41
N HIS A 109 -1.38 0.89 2.60
CA HIS A 109 -0.92 0.10 1.45
C HIS A 109 -0.38 -1.30 1.78
N THR A 110 0.03 -1.56 3.03
CA THR A 110 0.55 -2.87 3.45
C THR A 110 -0.55 -3.78 4.00
N THR A 111 -1.36 -3.29 4.93
CA THR A 111 -2.32 -4.11 5.68
C THR A 111 -3.71 -4.12 5.05
N GLY A 112 -4.06 -3.08 4.30
CA GLY A 112 -5.44 -2.75 3.97
C GLY A 112 -6.24 -2.30 5.20
N SER A 113 -7.52 -2.01 4.98
CA SER A 113 -8.53 -1.72 6.00
C SER A 113 -9.93 -2.08 5.46
N ALA A 114 -10.89 -2.34 6.35
CA ALA A 114 -12.30 -2.48 5.99
C ALA A 114 -12.93 -1.17 5.49
N THR A 115 -12.29 -0.02 5.74
CA THR A 115 -12.80 1.31 5.38
C THR A 115 -12.05 1.96 4.23
N MET A 116 -11.34 1.18 3.40
CA MET A 116 -10.58 1.69 2.27
C MET A 116 -11.48 2.39 1.25
N SER A 117 -11.11 3.62 0.90
CA SER A 117 -11.61 4.31 -0.27
C SER A 117 -11.15 3.61 -1.55
N ASP A 118 -11.77 3.94 -2.69
CA ASP A 118 -11.31 3.39 -3.97
C ASP A 118 -9.88 3.85 -4.32
N PHE A 119 -9.45 5.02 -3.84
CA PHE A 119 -8.09 5.50 -3.99
C PHE A 119 -7.09 4.67 -3.16
N ASP A 120 -7.44 4.30 -1.93
CA ASP A 120 -6.60 3.41 -1.10
C ASP A 120 -6.44 2.03 -1.78
N LYS A 121 -7.54 1.49 -2.31
CA LYS A 121 -7.55 0.20 -3.01
C LYS A 121 -6.67 0.26 -4.25
N LEU A 122 -6.74 1.36 -5.01
CA LEU A 122 -5.91 1.59 -6.19
C LEU A 122 -4.42 1.51 -5.85
N ILE A 123 -3.98 2.20 -4.79
CA ILE A 123 -2.56 2.22 -4.40
C ILE A 123 -2.10 0.86 -3.87
N TYR A 124 -2.91 0.20 -3.06
CA TYR A 124 -2.64 -1.16 -2.60
C TYR A 124 -2.48 -2.13 -3.79
N LEU A 125 -3.40 -2.08 -4.75
CA LEU A 125 -3.37 -2.95 -5.92
C LEU A 125 -2.23 -2.60 -6.88
N ALA A 126 -1.86 -1.33 -7.01
CA ALA A 126 -0.70 -0.93 -7.78
C ALA A 126 0.58 -1.58 -7.24
N ASP A 127 0.81 -1.55 -5.92
CA ASP A 127 1.96 -2.25 -5.29
C ASP A 127 1.92 -3.77 -5.55
N TYR A 128 0.73 -4.35 -5.40
CA TYR A 128 0.54 -5.79 -5.57
C TYR A 128 0.69 -6.26 -7.02
N THR A 129 0.38 -5.40 -8.00
CA THR A 129 0.23 -5.80 -9.41
C THR A 129 1.26 -5.21 -10.37
N GLU A 130 2.16 -4.33 -9.91
CA GLU A 130 3.18 -3.72 -10.77
C GLU A 130 3.97 -4.75 -11.60
N GLN A 131 4.41 -4.34 -12.79
CA GLN A 131 4.88 -5.26 -13.83
C GLN A 131 6.10 -6.11 -13.43
N GLY A 132 6.95 -5.60 -12.54
CA GLY A 132 8.09 -6.31 -11.97
C GLY A 132 7.73 -7.44 -11.01
N ARG A 133 6.49 -7.48 -10.47
CA ARG A 133 6.04 -8.56 -9.59
C ARG A 133 5.92 -9.88 -10.33
N THR A 134 6.53 -10.92 -9.76
CA THR A 134 6.50 -12.30 -10.26
C THR A 134 6.15 -13.27 -9.13
N PHE A 135 4.86 -13.60 -9.00
CA PHE A 135 4.39 -14.59 -8.03
C PHE A 135 3.15 -15.33 -8.55
N PRO A 136 2.84 -16.53 -8.02
CA PRO A 136 1.66 -17.29 -8.43
C PRO A 136 0.38 -16.47 -8.27
N GLY A 137 -0.36 -16.26 -9.35
CA GLY A 137 -1.62 -15.50 -9.34
C GLY A 137 -1.51 -14.02 -9.74
N VAL A 138 -0.30 -13.45 -9.92
CA VAL A 138 -0.16 -12.02 -10.26
C VAL A 138 -0.89 -11.61 -11.54
N TYR A 139 -0.92 -12.47 -12.57
CA TYR A 139 -1.66 -12.19 -13.82
C TYR A 139 -3.16 -12.17 -13.61
N LYS A 140 -3.69 -13.00 -12.69
CA LYS A 140 -5.11 -12.94 -12.32
C LYS A 140 -5.40 -11.65 -11.55
N ALA A 141 -4.53 -11.26 -10.62
CA ALA A 141 -4.65 -9.99 -9.90
C ALA A 141 -4.69 -8.79 -10.85
N ARG A 142 -3.76 -8.72 -11.82
CA ARG A 142 -3.73 -7.66 -12.84
C ARG A 142 -5.04 -7.56 -13.63
N ARG A 143 -5.61 -8.70 -14.05
CA ARG A 143 -6.90 -8.70 -14.77
C ARG A 143 -8.07 -8.27 -13.88
N LEU A 144 -8.09 -8.71 -12.63
CA LEU A 144 -9.14 -8.32 -11.68
C LEU A 144 -9.05 -6.82 -11.37
N ALA A 145 -7.84 -6.28 -11.19
CA ALA A 145 -7.62 -4.87 -10.89
C ALA A 145 -8.12 -3.93 -11.99
N LEU A 146 -8.24 -4.40 -13.24
CA LEU A 146 -8.85 -3.65 -14.35
C LEU A 146 -10.35 -3.93 -14.53
N LYS A 147 -10.94 -4.80 -13.69
CA LYS A 147 -12.35 -5.17 -13.76
C LYS A 147 -13.11 -4.61 -12.57
N SER A 148 -12.61 -4.82 -11.36
CA SER A 148 -13.19 -4.37 -10.11
C SER A 148 -12.11 -4.29 -9.03
N LEU A 149 -11.97 -3.11 -8.42
CA LEU A 149 -11.05 -2.90 -7.30
C LEU A 149 -11.41 -3.84 -6.14
N ASP A 150 -12.69 -4.06 -5.85
CA ASP A 150 -13.14 -4.90 -4.74
C ASP A 150 -12.85 -6.39 -4.98
N GLU A 151 -13.10 -6.90 -6.19
CA GLU A 151 -12.76 -8.28 -6.55
C GLU A 151 -11.23 -8.50 -6.49
N ALA A 152 -10.45 -7.50 -6.92
CA ALA A 152 -9.00 -7.54 -6.89
C ALA A 152 -8.44 -7.47 -5.46
N MET A 153 -9.04 -6.63 -4.59
CA MET A 153 -8.69 -6.54 -3.18
C MET A 153 -8.96 -7.86 -2.45
N LEU A 154 -10.14 -8.47 -2.65
CA LEU A 154 -10.42 -9.78 -2.06
C LEU A 154 -9.39 -10.81 -2.50
N PHE A 155 -9.05 -10.84 -3.79
CA PHE A 155 -8.05 -11.77 -4.31
C PHE A 155 -6.66 -11.53 -3.71
N ALA A 156 -6.21 -10.28 -3.64
CA ALA A 156 -4.90 -9.91 -3.11
C ALA A 156 -4.80 -10.25 -1.62
N LEU A 157 -5.78 -9.85 -0.80
CA LEU A 157 -5.84 -10.13 0.63
C LEU A 157 -5.89 -11.63 0.91
N SER A 158 -6.72 -12.40 0.18
CA SER A 158 -6.79 -13.86 0.29
C SER A 158 -5.42 -14.52 0.09
N ASN A 159 -4.68 -14.08 -0.93
CA ASN A 159 -3.36 -14.60 -1.24
C ASN A 159 -2.32 -14.19 -0.20
N THR A 160 -2.36 -12.95 0.27
CA THR A 160 -1.47 -12.43 1.32
C THR A 160 -1.66 -13.22 2.61
N ILE A 161 -2.90 -13.42 3.07
CA ILE A 161 -3.21 -14.22 4.26
C ILE A 161 -2.73 -15.67 4.07
N THR A 162 -3.05 -16.28 2.93
CA THR A 162 -2.61 -17.65 2.61
C THR A 162 -1.08 -17.78 2.64
N HIS A 163 -0.38 -16.78 2.12
CA HIS A 163 1.09 -16.75 2.11
C HIS A 163 1.66 -16.68 3.53
N LEU A 164 1.14 -15.79 4.37
CA LEU A 164 1.58 -15.62 5.75
C LEU A 164 1.30 -16.88 6.59
N VAL A 165 0.09 -17.45 6.48
CA VAL A 165 -0.29 -18.69 7.18
C VAL A 165 0.60 -19.86 6.78
N LYS A 166 0.88 -20.03 5.48
CA LYS A 166 1.81 -21.08 5.00
C LYS A 166 3.22 -20.93 5.58
N LYS A 167 3.64 -19.71 5.89
CA LYS A 167 4.92 -19.39 6.52
C LYS A 167 4.89 -19.36 8.05
N GLN A 168 3.73 -19.64 8.67
CA GLN A 168 3.51 -19.51 10.12
C GLN A 168 3.84 -18.11 10.65
N GLN A 169 3.59 -17.08 9.84
CA GLN A 169 3.76 -15.68 10.23
C GLN A 169 2.45 -15.10 10.75
N LEU A 170 2.56 -14.16 11.71
CA LEU A 170 1.41 -13.45 12.23
C LEU A 170 0.74 -12.63 11.11
N VAL A 171 -0.59 -12.65 11.09
CA VAL A 171 -1.42 -11.82 10.20
C VAL A 171 -1.93 -10.66 11.03
N PHE A 172 -1.66 -9.43 10.59
CA PHE A 172 -2.13 -8.25 11.30
C PHE A 172 -3.68 -8.20 11.28
N PRO A 173 -4.35 -7.87 12.41
CA PRO A 173 -5.81 -7.93 12.50
C PRO A 173 -6.52 -7.16 11.40
N ASP A 174 -6.05 -5.96 11.06
CA ASP A 174 -6.70 -5.11 10.05
C ASP A 174 -6.70 -5.75 8.65
N THR A 175 -5.72 -6.62 8.35
CA THR A 175 -5.72 -7.41 7.10
C THR A 175 -6.82 -8.47 7.09
N LEU A 176 -7.12 -9.08 8.24
CA LEU A 176 -8.24 -10.02 8.38
C LEU A 176 -9.58 -9.28 8.31
N ASP A 177 -9.67 -8.11 8.96
CA ASP A 177 -10.87 -7.28 8.94
C ASP A 177 -11.18 -6.77 7.53
N ALA A 178 -10.15 -6.31 6.80
CA ALA A 178 -10.26 -5.96 5.38
C ALA A 178 -10.73 -7.15 4.55
N TYR A 179 -10.12 -8.34 4.73
CA TYR A 179 -10.54 -9.55 4.03
C TYR A 179 -12.02 -9.87 4.28
N ASN A 180 -12.46 -9.88 5.55
CA ASN A 180 -13.84 -10.17 5.92
C ASN A 180 -14.82 -9.16 5.29
N TYR A 181 -14.45 -7.88 5.26
CA TYR A 181 -15.24 -6.84 4.61
C TYR A 181 -15.46 -7.13 3.12
N PHE A 182 -14.40 -7.41 2.36
CA PHE A 182 -14.52 -7.70 0.93
C PHE A 182 -15.16 -9.07 0.62
N VAL A 183 -15.13 -10.02 1.56
CA VAL A 183 -15.94 -11.25 1.46
C VAL A 183 -17.42 -10.90 1.55
N ASN A 184 -17.83 -10.11 2.53
CA ASN A 184 -19.24 -9.74 2.71
C ASN A 184 -19.78 -8.94 1.53
N LEU A 185 -19.03 -7.98 1.00
CA LEU A 185 -19.43 -7.22 -0.20
C LEU A 185 -19.71 -8.13 -1.40
N ASN A 186 -18.89 -9.16 -1.62
CA ASN A 186 -19.12 -10.10 -2.74
C ASN A 186 -20.36 -10.95 -2.53
N LEU A 187 -20.68 -11.32 -1.28
CA LEU A 187 -21.90 -12.09 -0.97
C LEU A 187 -23.18 -11.27 -1.16
N GLU A 188 -23.13 -9.95 -1.00
CA GLU A 188 -24.28 -9.06 -1.24
C GLU A 188 -24.57 -8.84 -2.73
N GLY A 189 -23.59 -9.06 -3.62
CA GLY A 189 -23.75 -8.95 -5.08
C GLY A 189 -24.38 -10.17 -5.76
N ASP A 190 -24.56 -11.28 -5.02
CA ASP A 190 -25.06 -12.57 -5.52
C ASP A 190 -26.56 -12.82 -5.21
N TYR A 191 -27.30 -11.81 -4.72
CA TYR A 191 -28.74 -11.89 -4.41
C TYR A 191 -29.62 -10.96 -5.24
#